data_AF-A0A7X6KTX4-F1
#
_entry.id   AF-A0A7X6KTX4-F1
#
_cell.length_a   1.000
_cell.length_b   1.000
_cell.length_c   1.000
_cell.angle_alpha   90.00
_cell.angle_beta   90.00
_cell.angle_gamma   90.00
#
_symmetry.space_group_name_H-M   'P 1'
#
loop_
_entity.id
_entity.type
_entity.pdbx_description
1 polymer ?
#
loop_
_entity_poly.entity_id
_entity_poly.type
_entity_poly.pdbx_seq_one_letter_code
_entity_poly.pdbx_strand_id
1 'polypeptide(L)'
;MMQTITSTQAQHLAQLVASLRPSWDIPGIRAAIYAAKDRAPADDLALALIRLTRRDDLRTPAILAEDGPHWLAPDLQQVRDSRRPKCELHLVDTRVSDGLCPMCLADRKGGDGYEGQGWQRDDPDRIETNARGARRARAAIRHQEEK
;
A
#
# COMPACT_ATOMS: atom_id res chain seq x y z
N MET A 1 -0.11 -2.91 32.15
CA MET A 1 -1.18 -3.90 32.36
C MET A 1 -1.21 -4.81 31.15
N MET A 2 -1.13 -6.13 31.35
CA MET A 2 -1.22 -7.10 30.26
C MET A 2 -2.67 -7.14 29.77
N GLN A 3 -2.92 -6.71 28.53
CA GLN A 3 -4.27 -6.71 27.98
C GLN A 3 -4.63 -8.11 27.50
N THR A 4 -5.51 -8.78 28.23
CA THR A 4 -6.06 -10.10 27.85
C THR A 4 -7.06 -9.94 26.70
N ILE A 5 -7.03 -10.87 25.75
CA ILE A 5 -7.96 -10.86 24.62
C ILE A 5 -9.41 -11.06 25.07
N THR A 6 -10.31 -10.20 24.61
CA THR A 6 -11.75 -10.31 24.88
C THR A 6 -12.42 -11.30 23.92
N SER A 7 -13.63 -11.76 24.27
CA SER A 7 -14.42 -12.66 23.40
C SER A 7 -14.69 -12.06 22.02
N THR A 8 -15.07 -10.77 21.96
CA THR A 8 -15.32 -10.06 20.70
C THR A 8 -14.05 -9.93 19.85
N GLN A 9 -12.91 -9.61 20.47
CA GLN A 9 -11.63 -9.57 19.78
C GLN A 9 -11.23 -10.95 19.23
N ALA A 10 -11.41 -12.02 20.01
CA ALA A 10 -11.14 -13.39 19.57
C ALA A 10 -12.02 -13.79 18.38
N GLN A 11 -13.29 -13.39 18.37
CA GLN A 11 -14.21 -13.64 17.27
C GLN A 11 -13.77 -12.93 15.97
N HIS A 12 -13.44 -11.64 16.04
CA HIS A 12 -12.97 -10.88 14.88
C HIS A 12 -11.63 -11.40 14.37
N LEU A 13 -10.71 -11.73 15.27
CA LEU A 13 -9.42 -12.32 14.91
C LEU A 13 -9.61 -13.67 14.23
N ALA A 14 -10.50 -14.52 14.74
CA ALA A 14 -10.78 -15.82 14.12
C ALA A 14 -11.37 -15.70 12.70
N GLN A 15 -12.23 -14.70 12.46
CA GLN A 15 -12.76 -14.42 11.13
C GLN A 15 -11.67 -13.96 10.15
N LEU A 16 -10.76 -13.08 10.59
CA LEU A 16 -9.61 -12.67 9.79
C LEU A 16 -8.70 -13.87 9.47
N VAL A 17 -8.41 -14.71 10.46
CA VAL A 17 -7.53 -15.86 10.26
C VAL A 17 -8.16 -16.90 9.34
N ALA A 18 -9.46 -17.13 9.44
CA ALA A 18 -10.19 -18.01 8.52
C ALA A 18 -10.18 -17.48 7.08
N SER A 19 -10.19 -16.16 6.87
CA SER A 19 -10.07 -15.60 5.51
C SER A 19 -8.66 -15.75 4.93
N LEU A 20 -7.63 -15.70 5.77
CA LEU A 20 -6.23 -15.96 5.39
C LEU A 20 -5.94 -17.45 5.19
N ARG A 21 -6.57 -18.32 5.97
CA ARG A 21 -6.39 -19.78 5.95
C ARG A 21 -7.75 -20.48 5.90
N PRO A 22 -8.40 -20.56 4.72
CA PRO A 22 -9.76 -21.09 4.58
C PRO A 22 -9.94 -22.55 4.99
N SER A 23 -8.85 -23.31 5.09
CA SER A 23 -8.88 -24.70 5.59
C SER A 23 -9.14 -24.81 7.09
N TRP A 24 -9.02 -23.72 7.84
CA TRP A 24 -9.28 -23.69 9.29
C TRP A 24 -10.65 -23.09 9.57
N ASP A 25 -11.38 -23.71 10.49
CA ASP A 25 -12.70 -23.27 10.89
C ASP A 25 -12.63 -22.23 12.03
N ILE A 26 -13.60 -21.31 12.04
CA ILE A 26 -13.67 -20.25 13.05
C ILE A 26 -13.75 -20.81 14.48
N PRO A 27 -14.57 -21.85 14.79
CA PRO A 27 -14.59 -22.45 16.12
C PRO A 27 -13.24 -23.00 16.56
N GLY A 28 -12.54 -23.74 15.69
CA GLY A 28 -11.21 -24.27 15.96
C GLY A 28 -10.17 -23.17 16.24
N ILE A 29 -10.20 -22.08 15.46
CA ILE A 29 -9.31 -20.94 15.69
C ILE A 29 -9.61 -20.27 17.04
N ARG A 30 -10.88 -20.09 17.40
CA ARG A 30 -11.24 -19.53 18.71
C ARG A 30 -10.78 -20.41 19.86
N ALA A 31 -10.95 -21.73 19.75
CA ALA A 31 -10.46 -22.67 20.75
C ALA A 31 -8.95 -22.54 20.95
N ALA A 32 -8.17 -22.43 19.86
CA ALA A 32 -6.74 -22.19 19.93
C ALA A 32 -6.38 -20.85 20.61
N ILE A 33 -7.10 -19.77 20.28
CA ILE A 33 -6.92 -18.46 20.93
C ILE A 33 -7.13 -18.58 22.45
N TYR A 34 -8.22 -19.22 22.89
CA TYR A 34 -8.51 -19.37 24.32
C TYR A 34 -7.50 -20.27 25.04
N ALA A 35 -6.96 -21.29 24.36
CA ALA A 35 -5.90 -22.13 24.90
C ALA A 35 -4.57 -21.36 25.09
N ALA A 36 -4.33 -20.33 24.29
CA ALA A 36 -3.11 -19.51 24.34
C ALA A 36 -3.28 -18.16 25.07
N LYS A 37 -4.49 -17.82 25.55
CA LYS A 37 -4.83 -16.47 26.05
C LYS A 37 -3.96 -15.96 27.21
N ASP A 38 -3.41 -16.87 28.00
CA ASP A 38 -2.60 -16.56 29.18
C ASP A 38 -1.09 -16.57 28.88
N ARG A 39 -0.70 -16.91 27.64
CA ARG A 39 0.71 -16.98 27.21
C ARG A 39 1.27 -15.63 26.81
N ALA A 40 0.44 -14.73 26.30
CA ALA A 40 0.88 -13.45 25.76
C ALA A 40 -0.25 -12.40 25.80
N PRO A 41 0.10 -11.10 25.75
CA PRO A 41 -0.87 -10.03 25.51
C PRO A 41 -1.63 -10.23 24.18
N ALA A 42 -2.80 -9.59 24.07
CA ALA A 42 -3.72 -9.80 22.94
C ALA A 42 -3.12 -9.50 21.55
N ASP A 43 -2.25 -8.49 21.46
CA ASP A 43 -1.54 -8.10 20.23
C ASP A 43 -0.49 -9.14 19.82
N ASP A 44 0.33 -9.62 20.75
CA ASP A 44 1.31 -10.68 20.49
C ASP A 44 0.62 -11.99 20.08
N LEU A 45 -0.51 -12.32 20.70
CA LEU A 45 -1.32 -13.48 20.34
C LEU A 45 -1.87 -13.37 18.91
N ALA A 46 -2.35 -12.18 18.53
CA ALA A 46 -2.80 -11.92 17.17
C ALA A 46 -1.66 -12.07 16.14
N LEU A 47 -0.48 -11.51 16.44
CA LEU A 47 0.70 -11.62 15.57
C LEU A 47 1.15 -13.07 15.41
N ALA A 48 1.22 -13.83 16.51
CA ALA A 48 1.62 -15.23 16.48
C ALA A 48 0.67 -16.07 15.62
N LEU A 49 -0.64 -15.85 15.77
CA LEU A 49 -1.64 -16.56 14.98
C LEU A 49 -1.58 -16.20 13.49
N ILE A 50 -1.37 -14.92 13.15
CA ILE A 50 -1.18 -14.49 11.74
C ILE A 50 0.10 -15.10 11.15
N ARG A 51 1.18 -15.25 11.93
CA ARG A 51 2.40 -15.91 11.45
C ARG A 51 2.15 -17.39 11.12
N LEU A 52 1.33 -18.08 11.91
CA LEU A 52 0.99 -19.48 11.67
C LEU A 52 0.23 -19.70 10.36
N THR A 53 -0.53 -18.73 9.86
CA THR A 53 -1.26 -18.90 8.60
C THR A 53 -0.33 -19.03 7.39
N ARG A 54 0.91 -18.54 7.49
CA ARG A 54 1.95 -18.66 6.45
C ARG A 54 2.60 -20.05 6.38
N ARG A 55 2.31 -20.92 7.35
CA ARG A 55 2.87 -22.27 7.42
C ARG A 55 1.93 -23.26 6.73
N ASP A 56 2.34 -23.73 5.56
CA ASP A 56 1.52 -24.63 4.74
C ASP A 56 1.46 -26.06 5.27
N ASP A 57 2.44 -26.46 6.09
CA ASP A 57 2.52 -27.76 6.75
C ASP A 57 1.48 -27.94 7.86
N LEU A 58 0.90 -26.85 8.36
CA LEU A 58 -0.06 -26.89 9.46
C LEU A 58 -1.49 -27.11 8.97
N ARG A 59 -2.10 -28.17 9.51
CA ARG A 59 -3.52 -28.49 9.29
C ARG A 59 -4.46 -27.89 10.32
N THR A 60 -3.94 -27.42 11.46
CA THR A 60 -4.74 -26.94 12.59
C THR A 60 -4.12 -25.72 13.25
N PRO A 61 -4.93 -24.78 13.76
CA PRO A 61 -4.45 -23.65 14.56
C PRO A 61 -4.01 -24.04 15.97
N ALA A 62 -4.24 -25.28 16.43
CA ALA A 62 -3.96 -25.71 17.80
C ALA A 62 -2.49 -25.54 18.22
N ILE A 63 -1.56 -25.56 17.26
CA ILE A 63 -0.12 -25.30 17.46
C ILE A 63 0.14 -23.91 18.06
N LEU A 64 -0.81 -22.98 18.00
CA LEU A 64 -0.70 -21.68 18.66
C LEU A 64 -0.32 -21.83 20.14
N ALA A 65 -0.93 -22.78 20.85
CA ALA A 65 -0.68 -22.97 22.28
C ALA A 65 0.67 -23.62 22.59
N GLU A 66 1.43 -24.07 21.59
CA GLU A 66 2.75 -24.68 21.74
C GLU A 66 3.87 -23.64 21.64
N ASP A 67 5.05 -23.98 22.15
CA ASP A 67 6.27 -23.19 21.95
C ASP A 67 6.69 -23.26 20.48
N GLY A 68 7.21 -22.15 19.94
CA GLY A 68 7.71 -22.15 18.58
C GLY A 68 8.02 -20.78 17.99
N PRO A 69 8.54 -20.76 16.75
CA PRO A 69 9.00 -19.54 16.09
C PRO A 69 7.91 -18.50 15.86
N HIS A 70 6.63 -18.90 15.85
CA HIS A 70 5.51 -17.97 15.72
C HIS A 70 5.43 -16.96 16.87
N TRP A 71 5.95 -17.30 18.04
CA TRP A 71 6.05 -16.39 19.18
C TRP A 71 7.22 -15.40 19.07
N LEU A 72 8.21 -15.67 18.23
CA LEU A 72 9.35 -14.78 18.05
C LEU A 72 8.94 -13.59 17.17
N ALA A 73 9.10 -12.37 17.68
CA ALA A 73 8.96 -11.18 16.84
C ALA A 73 9.97 -11.24 15.69
N PRO A 74 9.54 -11.08 14.41
CA PRO A 74 10.50 -10.79 13.36
C PRO A 74 11.19 -9.48 13.74
N ASP A 75 12.49 -9.41 13.50
CA ASP A 75 13.26 -8.21 13.72
C ASP A 75 12.59 -7.03 13.01
N LEU A 76 11.92 -6.18 13.80
CA LEU A 76 11.20 -5.01 13.30
C LEU A 76 12.15 -4.00 12.68
N GLN A 77 13.48 -4.17 12.79
CA GLN A 77 14.44 -3.37 12.03
C GLN A 77 14.38 -3.59 10.52
N GLN A 78 13.69 -4.65 10.05
CA GLN A 78 13.32 -4.79 8.63
C GLN A 78 12.02 -4.06 8.28
N VAL A 79 11.71 -2.91 8.90
CA VAL A 79 10.88 -1.92 8.22
C VAL A 79 11.62 -1.56 6.94
N ARG A 80 11.23 -2.18 5.82
CA ARG A 80 11.59 -1.68 4.49
C ARG A 80 11.19 -0.22 4.52
N ASP A 81 12.18 0.66 4.44
CA ASP A 81 11.96 2.09 4.32
C ASP A 81 11.05 2.28 3.09
N SER A 82 9.75 2.44 3.33
CA SER A 82 8.76 2.64 2.29
C SER A 82 8.77 4.09 1.83
N ARG A 83 9.64 4.94 2.39
CA ARG A 83 9.87 6.27 1.85
C ARG A 83 10.50 6.11 0.49
N ARG A 84 9.84 6.72 -0.49
CA ARG A 84 10.42 6.86 -1.82
C ARG A 84 11.71 7.66 -1.67
N PRO A 85 12.79 7.28 -2.37
CA PRO A 85 14.00 8.07 -2.33
C PRO A 85 13.68 9.46 -2.87
N LYS A 86 14.19 10.49 -2.19
CA LYS A 86 14.09 11.87 -2.67
C LYS A 86 15.04 12.06 -3.84
N CYS A 87 14.60 12.82 -4.83
CA CYS A 87 15.48 13.29 -5.89
C CYS A 87 16.53 14.24 -5.27
N GLU A 88 17.81 14.01 -5.58
CA GLU A 88 18.92 14.82 -5.05
C GLU A 88 18.86 16.29 -5.50
N LEU A 89 18.34 16.54 -6.70
CA LEU A 89 18.28 17.89 -7.28
C LEU A 89 17.08 18.71 -6.78
N HIS A 90 15.92 18.05 -6.63
CA HIS A 90 14.65 18.73 -6.37
C HIS A 90 14.07 18.46 -4.98
N LEU A 91 14.69 17.55 -4.22
CA LEU A 91 14.32 17.17 -2.84
C LEU A 91 12.85 16.72 -2.66
N VAL A 92 12.22 16.30 -3.76
CA VAL A 92 10.88 15.72 -3.82
C VAL A 92 10.95 14.22 -4.11
N ASP A 93 9.89 13.49 -3.75
CA ASP A 93 9.82 12.03 -3.92
C ASP A 93 9.93 11.62 -5.40
N THR A 94 10.75 10.61 -5.66
CA THR A 94 10.84 9.96 -6.98
C THR A 94 9.63 9.06 -7.23
N ARG A 95 9.27 8.88 -8.50
CA ARG A 95 8.25 7.90 -8.87
C ARG A 95 8.87 6.51 -8.92
N VAL A 96 8.12 5.52 -8.44
CA VAL A 96 8.55 4.11 -8.41
C VAL A 96 8.77 3.54 -9.81
N SER A 97 8.06 4.06 -10.81
CA SER A 97 8.05 3.53 -12.18
C SER A 97 9.36 3.73 -12.93
N ASP A 98 9.95 4.91 -12.84
CA ASP A 98 11.04 5.36 -13.70
C ASP A 98 12.18 6.02 -12.93
N GLY A 99 12.10 6.08 -11.59
CA GLY A 99 13.11 6.68 -10.73
C GLY A 99 13.21 8.21 -10.85
N LEU A 100 12.35 8.84 -11.65
CA LEU A 100 12.37 10.28 -11.90
C LEU A 100 11.34 11.00 -11.03
N CYS A 101 11.74 12.10 -10.40
CA CYS A 101 10.78 13.01 -9.80
C CYS A 101 10.02 13.81 -10.88
N PRO A 102 8.86 14.41 -10.54
CA PRO A 102 8.08 15.21 -11.48
C PRO A 102 8.88 16.34 -12.14
N MET A 103 9.81 16.94 -11.41
CA MET A 103 10.64 18.04 -11.90
C MET A 103 11.69 17.55 -12.88
N CYS A 104 12.44 16.48 -12.59
CA CYS A 104 13.35 15.89 -13.58
C CYS A 104 12.64 15.40 -14.84
N LEU A 105 11.39 14.93 -14.73
CA LEU A 105 10.58 14.59 -15.91
C LEU A 105 10.21 15.85 -16.70
N ALA A 106 9.87 16.95 -16.02
CA ALA A 106 9.61 18.23 -16.64
C ALA A 106 10.86 18.78 -17.33
N ASP A 107 12.02 18.71 -16.68
CA ASP A 107 13.32 19.11 -17.24
C ASP A 107 13.69 18.26 -18.44
N ARG A 108 13.48 16.94 -18.41
CA ARG A 108 13.71 16.09 -19.58
C ARG A 108 12.78 16.46 -20.74
N LYS A 109 11.48 16.63 -20.45
CA LYS A 109 10.50 17.06 -21.46
C LYS A 109 10.75 18.48 -21.98
N GLY A 110 11.34 19.35 -21.18
CA GLY A 110 11.73 20.71 -21.55
C GLY A 110 13.07 20.77 -22.29
N GLY A 111 14.01 19.91 -21.92
CA GLY A 111 15.36 19.80 -22.49
C GLY A 111 15.38 19.07 -23.83
N ASP A 112 14.50 18.10 -24.05
CA ASP A 112 14.29 17.42 -25.34
C ASP A 112 13.67 18.35 -26.42
N GLY A 113 13.64 19.68 -26.19
CA GLY A 113 12.96 20.65 -27.05
C GLY A 113 13.73 21.91 -27.47
N TYR A 114 14.98 22.14 -27.06
CA TYR A 114 15.61 23.46 -27.28
C TYR A 114 17.08 23.50 -27.71
N GLU A 115 17.66 22.38 -28.17
CA GLU A 115 18.94 22.44 -28.88
C GLU A 115 18.71 22.28 -30.39
N GLY A 116 18.57 23.42 -31.08
CA GLY A 116 18.99 23.51 -32.49
C GLY A 116 17.95 23.75 -33.58
N GLN A 117 16.71 24.15 -33.30
CA GLN A 117 15.78 24.59 -34.36
C GLN A 117 15.14 25.93 -33.96
N GLY A 118 15.70 27.03 -34.44
CA GLY A 118 15.19 28.38 -34.19
C GLY A 118 13.73 28.49 -34.62
N TRP A 119 12.90 29.13 -33.80
CA TRP A 119 11.49 29.52 -34.04
C TRP A 119 10.87 28.87 -35.28
N GLN A 120 10.74 27.55 -35.28
CA GLN A 120 9.96 26.91 -36.32
C GLN A 120 8.53 27.31 -36.02
N ARG A 121 7.95 28.06 -36.96
CA ARG A 121 6.53 28.40 -36.97
C ARG A 121 5.77 27.14 -36.57
N ASP A 122 4.96 27.24 -35.51
CA ASP A 122 4.11 26.15 -35.06
C ASP A 122 3.47 25.49 -36.28
N ASP A 123 3.58 24.17 -36.36
CA ASP A 123 2.90 23.35 -37.36
C ASP A 123 1.44 23.84 -37.48
N PRO A 124 0.96 24.23 -38.69
CA PRO A 124 -0.39 24.74 -38.88
C PRO A 124 -1.47 23.84 -38.26
N ASP A 125 -1.24 22.52 -38.27
CA ASP A 125 -2.16 21.55 -37.70
C ASP A 125 -2.18 21.61 -36.15
N ARG A 126 -1.04 21.90 -35.52
CA ARG A 126 -0.95 22.13 -34.07
C ARG A 126 -1.58 23.46 -33.68
N ILE A 127 -1.41 24.52 -34.47
CA ILE A 127 -2.08 25.80 -34.25
C ILE A 127 -3.60 25.61 -34.28
N GLU A 128 -4.11 24.90 -35.30
CA GLU A 128 -5.55 24.66 -35.42
C GLU A 128 -6.10 23.80 -34.29
N THR A 129 -5.37 22.74 -33.91
CA THR A 129 -5.74 21.86 -32.80
C THR A 129 -5.81 22.61 -31.48
N ASN A 130 -4.81 23.44 -31.18
CA ASN A 130 -4.79 24.28 -29.99
C ASN A 130 -5.92 25.31 -30.00
N ALA A 131 -6.18 25.95 -31.14
CA ALA A 131 -7.28 26.90 -31.30
C ALA A 131 -8.65 26.23 -31.09
N ARG A 132 -8.81 24.99 -31.57
CA ARG A 132 -10.03 24.19 -31.37
C ARG A 132 -10.22 23.82 -29.90
N GLY A 133 -9.15 23.43 -29.21
CA GLY A 133 -9.16 23.17 -27.77
C GLY A 133 -9.54 24.42 -26.96
N ALA A 134 -8.94 25.57 -27.27
CA ALA A 134 -9.23 26.84 -26.62
C ALA A 134 -10.68 27.30 -26.83
N ARG A 135 -11.25 27.09 -28.03
CA ARG A 135 -12.67 27.37 -28.30
C ARG A 135 -13.60 26.52 -27.45
N ARG A 136 -13.31 25.21 -27.30
CA ARG A 136 -14.09 24.29 -26.47
C ARG A 136 -14.03 24.65 -24.99
N ALA A 137 -12.83 24.97 -24.48
CA ALA A 137 -12.65 25.39 -23.10
C ALA A 137 -13.45 26.66 -22.78
N ARG A 138 -13.40 27.68 -23.66
CA ARG A 138 -14.16 28.93 -23.48
C ARG A 138 -15.68 28.71 -23.56
N ALA A 139 -16.15 27.82 -24.42
CA ALA A 139 -17.57 27.48 -24.50
C ALA A 139 -18.04 26.74 -23.24
N ALA A 140 -17.23 25.83 -22.69
CA ALA A 140 -17.55 25.11 -21.46
C ALA A 140 -17.62 26.05 -20.25
N ILE A 141 -16.71 27.03 -20.15
CA ILE A 141 -16.73 28.04 -19.09
C ILE A 141 -18.01 28.88 -19.15
N ARG A 142 -18.38 29.39 -20.34
CA ARG A 142 -19.62 30.17 -20.50
C ARG A 142 -20.88 29.38 -20.13
N HIS A 143 -20.95 28.10 -20.50
CA HIS A 143 -22.07 27.24 -20.11
C HIS A 143 -22.14 26.95 -18.61
N GLN A 144 -21.04 27.12 -17.86
CA GLN A 144 -21.04 27.04 -16.40
C GLN A 144 -21.49 28.33 -15.73
N GLU A 145 -21.31 29.49 -16.38
CA GLU A 145 -21.70 30.81 -15.87
C GLU A 145 -23.20 31.12 -16.12
N GLU A 146 -23.84 30.45 -17.07
CA GLU A 146 -25.26 30.60 -17.42
C GLU A 146 -26.21 29.65 -16.63
N LYS A 147 -25.67 28.87 -15.68
CA LYS A 147 -26.41 28.00 -14.76
C LYS A 147 -26.40 28.54 -13.34
#